data_AF-A0A954L8C5-F1
#
_entry.id   AF-A0A954L8C5-F1
#
_cell.length_a   1.000
_cell.length_b   1.000
_cell.length_c   1.000
_cell.angle_alpha   90.00
_cell.angle_beta   90.00
_cell.angle_gamma   90.00
#
_symmetry.space_group_name_H-M   'P 1'
#
loop_
_entity.id
_entity.type
_entity.pdbx_description
1 polymer ?
#
loop_
_entity_poly.entity_id
_entity_poly.type
_entity_poly.pdbx_seq_one_letter_code
_entity_poly.pdbx_strand_id
1 'polypeptide(L)'
;MRTWALVCCLLIVSCWAAVCERAVAADVAERTNQLFTDTCSACHNGDDPKGGVAFSADNSIAALRERPDLLQRVLLAIDAGAMPPEPEAPLPTEVRETAVQHLRSVLMEAAAQTSSPHLAPSRLNRFQYNNAVRDLFQLNRDAFALSEKLMTRYDDYLTAKPVEDAGDQRMPGVVHVASHSLAPLPGLADVKPFPKDLRAEHGFDNQVSQLTLSPLLLDAFLRLSVSIVESPDFNEQTVGIWNDFFASPASADEVPTEVRRRLARFLRLAFRGQLDDETLQRYCSYTQSRLDQGMAFPDAMTKTASAALSSPLFLLRAVPESSGSDQLTLASRLSWFLWGSCPDDELLSLAEQGRLSEPEVFDATVRRMMADRRIERFLDAFPAQWMQLENALAVTPDPAINRYFSLLPEQPASVQMIPEPLLLFDAIFVENRPLVEFLSPEFSYRSDFLQAWYLEHLEPPSVNVAEIQASNARIRAQRTDLSARLAETQQQLNELLAPVRQRLLQERGSPIGGVSSPDLQPVAAWDFEGDLKDSVGDLDLEAKGDIAFLNGRVVLKKSFLLSHPLAEDLTAKSLEVRFLLRNPDQNGGGLMGIQGAGDFFDTIVIGERKN
;
A
#
# COMPACT_ATOMS: atom_id res chain seq x y z
N MET A 1 -10.94 -67.96 -4.99
CA MET A 1 -12.17 -67.63 -5.77
C MET A 1 -12.93 -66.41 -5.27
N ARG A 2 -13.02 -66.13 -3.96
CA ARG A 2 -13.77 -64.97 -3.44
C ARG A 2 -13.15 -63.58 -3.68
N THR A 3 -11.83 -63.47 -3.79
CA THR A 3 -11.12 -62.19 -4.04
C THR A 3 -11.21 -61.72 -5.49
N TRP A 4 -11.25 -62.64 -6.47
CA TRP A 4 -11.47 -62.31 -7.88
C TRP A 4 -12.90 -61.83 -8.18
N ALA A 5 -13.90 -62.34 -7.45
CA ALA A 5 -15.29 -61.91 -7.59
C ALA A 5 -15.52 -60.46 -7.13
N LEU A 6 -14.80 -60.01 -6.09
CA LEU A 6 -14.87 -58.63 -5.57
C LEU A 6 -14.18 -57.62 -6.49
N VAL A 7 -13.02 -57.97 -7.07
CA VAL A 7 -12.32 -57.13 -8.06
C VAL A 7 -13.14 -57.04 -9.36
N CYS A 8 -13.75 -58.13 -9.83
CA CYS A 8 -14.68 -58.09 -10.95
C CYS A 8 -15.92 -57.24 -10.65
N CYS A 9 -16.51 -57.32 -9.45
CA CYS A 9 -17.66 -56.48 -9.11
C CYS A 9 -17.31 -54.98 -9.04
N LEU A 10 -16.14 -54.60 -8.50
CA LEU A 10 -15.68 -53.21 -8.48
C LEU A 10 -15.34 -52.67 -9.88
N LEU A 11 -14.77 -53.51 -10.75
CA LEU A 11 -14.53 -53.16 -12.17
C LEU A 11 -15.84 -53.06 -12.97
N ILE A 12 -16.84 -53.89 -12.66
CA ILE A 12 -18.16 -53.80 -13.27
C ILE A 12 -18.89 -52.54 -12.77
N VAL A 13 -18.89 -52.23 -11.47
CA VAL A 13 -19.55 -51.02 -10.94
C VAL A 13 -18.89 -49.74 -11.45
N SER A 14 -17.56 -49.67 -11.54
CA SER A 14 -16.86 -48.51 -12.13
C SER A 14 -17.09 -48.39 -13.63
N CYS A 15 -17.17 -49.51 -14.36
CA CYS A 15 -17.53 -49.50 -15.78
C CYS A 15 -18.99 -49.06 -16.00
N TRP A 16 -19.92 -49.47 -15.13
CA TRP A 16 -21.33 -49.05 -15.18
C TRP A 16 -21.52 -47.57 -14.81
N ALA A 17 -20.75 -47.06 -13.84
CA ALA A 17 -20.75 -45.64 -13.50
C ALA A 17 -20.25 -44.79 -14.67
N ALA A 18 -19.14 -45.17 -15.31
CA ALA A 18 -18.60 -44.48 -16.49
C ALA A 18 -19.54 -44.57 -17.71
N VAL A 19 -20.27 -45.67 -17.87
CA VAL A 19 -21.29 -45.83 -18.92
C VAL A 19 -22.51 -44.96 -18.64
N CYS A 20 -22.98 -44.87 -17.38
CA CYS A 20 -24.07 -43.97 -16.99
C CYS A 20 -23.69 -42.50 -17.20
N GLU A 21 -22.48 -42.11 -16.80
CA GLU A 21 -21.98 -40.73 -16.93
C GLU A 21 -21.86 -40.32 -18.41
N ARG A 22 -21.37 -41.22 -19.28
CA ARG A 22 -21.35 -41.01 -20.74
C ARG A 22 -22.75 -40.95 -21.34
N ALA A 23 -23.71 -41.73 -20.85
CA ALA A 23 -25.08 -41.71 -21.34
C ALA A 23 -25.80 -40.41 -20.96
N VAL A 24 -25.59 -39.90 -19.74
CA VAL A 24 -26.12 -38.60 -19.30
C VAL A 24 -25.50 -37.45 -20.09
N ALA A 25 -24.18 -37.46 -20.31
CA ALA A 25 -23.51 -36.46 -21.12
C ALA A 25 -24.01 -36.44 -22.57
N ALA A 26 -24.29 -37.61 -23.16
CA ALA A 26 -24.86 -37.72 -24.50
C ALA A 26 -26.31 -37.20 -24.58
N ASP A 27 -27.14 -37.47 -23.58
CA ASP A 27 -28.52 -36.94 -23.50
C ASP A 27 -28.53 -35.41 -23.34
N VAL A 28 -27.66 -34.88 -22.47
CA VAL A 28 -27.48 -33.42 -22.30
C VAL A 28 -26.99 -32.77 -23.59
N ALA A 29 -26.06 -33.40 -24.31
CA ALA A 29 -25.56 -32.90 -25.58
C ALA A 29 -26.64 -32.86 -26.66
N GLU A 30 -27.43 -33.92 -26.76
CA GLU A 30 -28.55 -34.02 -27.70
C GLU A 30 -29.62 -32.96 -27.42
N ARG A 31 -30.04 -32.80 -26.16
CA ARG A 31 -31.02 -31.76 -25.76
C ARG A 31 -30.53 -30.35 -26.07
N THR A 32 -29.24 -30.10 -25.88
CA THR A 32 -28.66 -28.79 -26.20
C THR A 32 -28.62 -28.57 -27.72
N ASN A 33 -28.28 -29.57 -28.53
CA ASN A 33 -28.34 -29.45 -29.99
C ASN A 33 -29.78 -29.21 -30.49
N GLN A 34 -30.77 -29.88 -29.88
CA GLN A 34 -32.18 -29.67 -30.17
C GLN A 34 -32.61 -28.23 -29.84
N LEU A 35 -32.20 -27.67 -28.71
CA LEU A 35 -32.45 -26.27 -28.36
C LEU A 35 -31.93 -25.29 -29.44
N PHE A 36 -30.71 -25.50 -29.94
CA PHE A 36 -30.14 -24.66 -31.00
C PHE A 36 -30.92 -24.79 -32.31
N THR A 37 -31.39 -25.99 -32.62
CA THR A 37 -32.18 -26.27 -33.83
C THR A 37 -33.58 -25.68 -33.74
N ASP A 38 -34.27 -25.86 -32.62
CA ASP A 38 -35.69 -25.52 -32.47
C ASP A 38 -35.93 -24.05 -32.13
N THR A 39 -35.02 -23.44 -31.36
CA THR A 39 -35.22 -22.09 -30.81
C THR A 39 -34.26 -21.07 -31.42
N CYS A 40 -32.98 -21.41 -31.60
CA CYS A 40 -31.97 -20.43 -32.00
C CYS A 40 -31.89 -20.22 -33.52
N SER A 41 -32.14 -21.28 -34.29
CA SER A 41 -31.99 -21.30 -35.76
C SER A 41 -32.87 -20.27 -36.48
N ALA A 42 -34.05 -19.95 -35.94
CA ALA A 42 -35.01 -19.03 -36.55
C ALA A 42 -34.49 -17.59 -36.68
N CYS A 43 -33.63 -17.15 -35.75
CA CYS A 43 -33.09 -15.78 -35.72
C CYS A 43 -31.62 -15.69 -36.17
N HIS A 44 -30.88 -16.78 -36.08
CA HIS A 44 -29.43 -16.81 -36.33
C HIS A 44 -29.03 -17.49 -37.65
N ASN A 45 -30.02 -17.92 -38.46
CA ASN A 45 -29.82 -18.41 -39.82
C ASN A 45 -30.38 -17.46 -40.88
N GLY A 46 -29.72 -17.40 -42.04
CA GLY A 46 -30.14 -16.61 -43.20
C GLY A 46 -29.18 -15.47 -43.54
N ASP A 47 -29.60 -14.61 -44.48
CA ASP A 47 -28.76 -13.54 -45.05
C ASP A 47 -28.54 -12.34 -44.10
N ASP A 48 -29.34 -12.21 -43.03
CA ASP A 48 -29.24 -11.14 -42.01
C ASP A 48 -29.50 -11.67 -40.58
N PRO A 49 -28.52 -12.38 -39.97
CA PRO A 49 -28.67 -12.97 -38.65
C PRO A 49 -28.74 -11.91 -37.55
N LYS A 50 -29.62 -12.10 -36.56
CA LYS A 50 -29.77 -11.16 -35.44
C LYS A 50 -28.46 -11.04 -34.64
N GLY A 51 -28.10 -9.79 -34.34
CA GLY A 51 -26.85 -9.47 -33.64
C GLY A 51 -25.58 -9.74 -34.46
N GLY A 52 -25.69 -9.98 -35.78
CA GLY A 52 -24.56 -10.32 -36.65
C GLY A 52 -23.93 -11.68 -36.33
N VAL A 53 -24.65 -12.55 -35.63
CA VAL A 53 -24.17 -13.87 -35.19
C VAL A 53 -24.83 -14.96 -36.01
N ALA A 54 -24.09 -15.53 -36.95
CA ALA A 54 -24.50 -16.72 -37.70
C ALA A 54 -23.91 -17.99 -37.09
N PHE A 55 -24.78 -18.95 -36.79
CA PHE A 55 -24.36 -20.33 -36.60
C PHE A 55 -24.01 -20.95 -37.95
N SER A 56 -23.15 -21.97 -37.96
CA SER A 56 -22.75 -22.66 -39.20
C SER A 56 -23.98 -23.32 -39.86
N ALA A 57 -23.85 -23.74 -41.12
CA ALA A 57 -24.96 -24.32 -41.90
C ALA A 57 -25.64 -25.54 -41.24
N ASP A 58 -24.95 -26.23 -40.32
CA ASP A 58 -25.42 -27.39 -39.57
C ASP A 58 -25.91 -27.07 -38.14
N ASN A 59 -25.82 -25.81 -37.68
CA ASN A 59 -26.26 -25.34 -36.36
C ASN A 59 -25.79 -26.17 -35.17
N SER A 60 -24.66 -26.87 -35.33
CA SER A 60 -24.20 -27.83 -34.34
C SER A 60 -23.30 -27.17 -33.30
N ILE A 61 -23.39 -27.65 -32.06
CA ILE A 61 -22.45 -27.28 -31.00
C ILE A 61 -21.01 -27.69 -31.38
N ALA A 62 -20.85 -28.74 -32.20
CA ALA A 62 -19.57 -29.15 -32.75
C ALA A 62 -18.90 -28.05 -33.60
N ALA A 63 -19.66 -27.30 -34.39
CA ALA A 63 -19.13 -26.19 -35.16
C ALA A 63 -18.87 -24.92 -34.32
N LEU A 64 -19.54 -24.78 -33.18
CA LEU A 64 -19.23 -23.73 -32.20
C LEU A 64 -17.93 -24.02 -31.44
N ARG A 65 -17.60 -25.30 -31.22
CA ARG A 65 -16.33 -25.73 -30.61
C ARG A 65 -15.11 -25.18 -31.36
N GLU A 66 -15.18 -25.14 -32.70
CA GLU A 66 -14.13 -24.60 -33.58
C GLU A 66 -14.04 -23.06 -33.56
N ARG A 67 -14.98 -22.38 -32.89
CA ARG A 67 -15.04 -20.92 -32.75
C ARG A 67 -15.20 -20.52 -31.27
N PRO A 68 -14.17 -20.72 -30.42
CA PRO A 68 -14.26 -20.56 -28.96
C PRO A 68 -14.73 -19.18 -28.51
N ASP A 69 -14.32 -18.09 -29.18
CA ASP A 69 -14.79 -16.73 -28.88
C ASP A 69 -16.30 -16.57 -29.09
N LEU A 70 -16.83 -17.18 -30.16
CA LEU A 70 -18.26 -17.17 -30.44
C LEU A 70 -19.02 -18.05 -29.44
N LEU A 71 -18.49 -19.23 -29.13
CA LEU A 71 -19.05 -20.14 -28.12
C LEU A 71 -19.14 -19.45 -26.75
N GLN A 72 -18.10 -18.71 -26.34
CA GLN A 72 -18.10 -17.94 -25.10
C GLN A 72 -19.19 -16.85 -25.11
N ARG A 73 -19.32 -16.10 -26.21
CA ARG A 73 -20.38 -15.08 -26.35
C ARG A 73 -21.78 -15.68 -26.26
N VAL A 74 -22.01 -16.82 -26.92
CA VAL A 74 -23.29 -17.54 -26.90
C VAL A 74 -23.61 -18.04 -25.50
N LEU A 75 -22.64 -18.67 -24.85
CA LEU A 75 -22.75 -19.10 -23.46
C LEU A 75 -23.17 -17.94 -22.54
N LEU A 76 -22.47 -16.79 -22.61
CA LEU A 76 -22.77 -15.63 -21.78
C LEU A 76 -24.16 -15.05 -22.07
N ALA A 77 -24.58 -15.00 -23.33
CA ALA A 77 -25.89 -14.50 -23.71
C ALA A 77 -27.04 -15.38 -23.18
N ILE A 78 -26.86 -16.71 -23.21
CA ILE A 78 -27.83 -17.67 -22.66
C ILE A 78 -27.83 -17.62 -21.14
N ASP A 79 -26.66 -17.62 -20.49
CA ASP A 79 -26.50 -17.59 -19.03
C ASP A 79 -27.12 -16.31 -18.43
N ALA A 80 -26.93 -15.17 -19.09
CA ALA A 80 -27.53 -13.90 -18.72
C ALA A 80 -29.04 -13.80 -19.02
N GLY A 81 -29.64 -14.79 -19.69
CA GLY A 81 -31.04 -14.75 -20.10
C GLY A 81 -31.36 -13.72 -21.18
N ALA A 82 -30.36 -13.22 -21.91
CA ALA A 82 -30.52 -12.22 -22.96
C ALA A 82 -31.05 -12.80 -24.29
N MET A 83 -31.12 -14.14 -24.38
CA MET A 83 -31.62 -14.86 -25.54
C MET A 83 -32.66 -15.91 -25.08
N PRO A 84 -33.79 -16.08 -25.80
CA PRO A 84 -34.25 -15.30 -26.96
C PRO A 84 -34.51 -13.80 -26.66
N PRO A 85 -34.39 -12.91 -27.65
CA PRO A 85 -34.64 -11.48 -27.46
C PRO A 85 -36.15 -11.20 -27.37
N GLU A 86 -36.53 -10.09 -26.71
CA GLU A 86 -37.93 -9.65 -26.74
C GLU A 86 -38.40 -9.35 -28.18
N PRO A 87 -39.62 -9.77 -28.57
CA PRO A 87 -40.73 -10.25 -27.73
C PRO A 87 -40.83 -11.78 -27.56
N GLU A 88 -39.80 -12.56 -27.93
CA GLU A 88 -39.84 -14.02 -27.83
C GLU A 88 -39.86 -14.50 -26.38
N ALA A 89 -40.42 -15.70 -26.15
CA ALA A 89 -40.50 -16.26 -24.81
C ALA A 89 -39.10 -16.65 -24.28
N PRO A 90 -38.78 -16.35 -23.01
CA PRO A 90 -37.51 -16.75 -22.42
C PRO A 90 -37.43 -18.27 -22.27
N LEU A 91 -36.20 -18.81 -22.29
CA LEU A 91 -35.99 -20.24 -22.07
C LEU A 91 -36.45 -20.66 -20.67
N PRO A 92 -37.08 -21.84 -20.52
CA PRO A 92 -37.29 -22.45 -19.20
C PRO A 92 -35.96 -22.60 -18.44
N THR A 93 -35.98 -22.32 -17.14
CA THR A 93 -34.75 -22.28 -16.31
C THR A 93 -33.94 -23.58 -16.38
N GLU A 94 -34.59 -24.73 -16.30
CA GLU A 94 -33.94 -26.04 -16.37
C GLU A 94 -33.24 -26.28 -17.73
N VAL A 95 -33.89 -25.86 -18.82
CA VAL A 95 -33.33 -25.96 -20.19
C VAL A 95 -32.12 -25.04 -20.34
N ARG A 96 -32.22 -23.80 -19.83
CA ARG A 96 -31.13 -22.82 -19.82
C ARG A 96 -29.92 -23.34 -19.04
N GLU A 97 -30.12 -23.82 -17.81
CA GLU A 97 -29.04 -24.33 -16.96
C GLU A 97 -28.35 -25.55 -17.58
N THR A 98 -29.13 -26.48 -18.15
CA THR A 98 -28.60 -27.66 -18.86
C THR A 98 -27.75 -27.25 -20.06
N ALA A 99 -28.23 -26.29 -20.86
CA ALA A 99 -27.49 -25.77 -22.00
C ALA A 99 -26.21 -25.04 -21.57
N VAL A 100 -26.26 -24.21 -20.52
CA VAL A 100 -25.11 -23.51 -19.95
C VAL A 100 -24.04 -24.48 -19.46
N GLN A 101 -24.44 -25.54 -18.74
CA GLN A 101 -23.50 -26.57 -18.26
C GLN A 101 -22.79 -27.28 -19.42
N HIS A 102 -23.54 -27.67 -20.46
CA HIS A 102 -22.97 -28.32 -21.62
C HIS A 102 -22.07 -27.39 -22.45
N LEU A 103 -22.50 -26.14 -22.72
CA LEU A 103 -21.69 -25.19 -23.45
C LEU A 103 -20.40 -24.83 -22.69
N ARG A 104 -20.45 -24.77 -21.35
CA ARG A 104 -19.24 -24.64 -20.51
C ARG A 104 -18.29 -25.82 -20.68
N SER A 105 -18.80 -27.06 -20.67
CA SER A 105 -17.93 -28.24 -20.87
C SER A 105 -17.29 -28.26 -22.25
N VAL A 106 -18.06 -27.94 -23.30
CA VAL A 106 -17.54 -27.85 -24.67
C VAL A 106 -16.51 -26.72 -24.81
N LEU A 107 -16.73 -25.57 -24.17
CA LEU A 107 -15.76 -24.46 -24.16
C LEU A 107 -14.47 -24.86 -23.44
N MET A 108 -14.57 -25.58 -22.32
CA MET A 108 -13.39 -26.13 -21.62
C MET A 108 -12.61 -27.11 -22.50
N GLU A 109 -13.29 -28.01 -23.20
CA GLU A 109 -12.65 -28.94 -24.13
C GLU A 109 -11.99 -28.25 -25.33
N ALA A 110 -12.65 -27.23 -25.90
CA ALA A 110 -12.10 -26.40 -26.98
C ALA A 110 -10.87 -25.62 -26.51
N ALA A 111 -10.94 -25.03 -25.31
CA ALA A 111 -9.83 -24.32 -24.70
C ALA A 111 -8.64 -25.24 -24.38
N ALA A 112 -8.89 -26.50 -24.00
CA ALA A 112 -7.83 -27.49 -23.76
C ALA A 112 -7.09 -27.93 -25.04
N GLN A 113 -7.73 -27.80 -26.21
CA GLN A 113 -7.16 -28.17 -27.52
C GLN A 113 -6.50 -27.00 -28.24
N THR A 114 -6.81 -25.77 -27.84
CA THR A 114 -6.22 -24.57 -28.41
C THR A 114 -4.91 -24.27 -27.68
N SER A 115 -3.79 -24.12 -28.38
CA SER A 115 -2.60 -23.52 -27.78
C SER A 115 -3.01 -22.14 -27.27
N SER A 116 -2.96 -21.94 -25.94
CA SER A 116 -3.39 -20.68 -25.32
C SER A 116 -2.77 -19.53 -26.10
N PRO A 117 -3.56 -18.55 -26.60
CA PRO A 117 -2.98 -17.39 -27.26
C PRO A 117 -1.94 -16.82 -26.31
N HIS A 118 -0.72 -16.58 -26.80
CA HIS A 118 0.37 -16.01 -26.01
C HIS A 118 -0.17 -14.77 -25.30
N LEU A 119 -0.47 -14.91 -24.01
CA LEU A 119 -0.91 -13.79 -23.20
C LEU A 119 0.26 -12.81 -23.18
N ALA A 120 0.06 -11.65 -23.81
CA ALA A 120 1.07 -10.61 -23.83
C ALA A 120 1.50 -10.31 -22.38
N PRO A 121 2.81 -10.12 -22.11
CA PRO A 121 3.25 -9.74 -20.78
C PRO A 121 2.57 -8.44 -20.38
N SER A 122 1.95 -8.43 -19.20
CA SER A 122 1.36 -7.21 -18.64
C SER A 122 2.32 -6.59 -17.65
N ARG A 123 2.57 -5.28 -17.77
CA ARG A 123 3.38 -4.59 -16.75
C ARG A 123 2.60 -4.40 -15.45
N LEU A 124 3.31 -4.02 -14.39
CA LEU A 124 2.68 -3.50 -13.18
C LEU A 124 2.01 -2.15 -13.46
N ASN A 125 0.79 -1.99 -12.95
CA ASN A 125 0.16 -0.69 -12.87
C ASN A 125 0.73 0.11 -11.68
N ARG A 126 0.36 1.38 -11.56
CA ARG A 126 0.91 2.28 -10.54
C ARG A 126 0.65 1.82 -9.11
N PHE A 127 -0.56 1.35 -8.83
CA PHE A 127 -0.94 0.82 -7.51
C PHE A 127 -0.14 -0.45 -7.17
N GLN A 128 -0.02 -1.37 -8.14
CA GLN A 128 0.74 -2.61 -8.03
C GLN A 128 2.23 -2.37 -7.81
N TYR A 129 2.83 -1.44 -8.56
CA TYR A 129 4.24 -1.11 -8.42
C TYR A 129 4.55 -0.55 -7.02
N ASN A 130 3.73 0.39 -6.53
CA ASN A 130 3.87 0.91 -5.17
C ASN A 130 3.83 -0.21 -4.12
N ASN A 131 2.80 -1.06 -4.19
CA ASN A 131 2.61 -2.14 -3.23
C ASN A 131 3.74 -3.17 -3.27
N ALA A 132 4.25 -3.50 -4.46
CA ALA A 132 5.37 -4.41 -4.64
C ALA A 132 6.67 -3.86 -4.05
N VAL A 133 6.97 -2.57 -4.29
CA VAL A 133 8.11 -1.89 -3.67
C VAL A 133 7.96 -1.87 -2.15
N ARG A 134 6.77 -1.51 -1.66
CA ARG A 134 6.47 -1.45 -0.23
C ARG A 134 6.65 -2.81 0.45
N ASP A 135 6.17 -3.90 -0.14
CA ASP A 135 6.34 -5.23 0.45
C ASP A 135 7.78 -5.73 0.36
N LEU A 136 8.42 -5.54 -0.80
CA LEU A 136 9.77 -6.05 -1.06
C LEU A 136 10.80 -5.45 -0.10
N PHE A 137 10.68 -4.15 0.20
CA PHE A 137 11.54 -3.46 1.16
C PHE A 137 10.95 -3.39 2.57
N GLN A 138 9.72 -3.87 2.77
CA GLN A 138 8.96 -3.69 3.99
C GLN A 138 8.88 -2.21 4.42
N LEU A 139 8.53 -1.33 3.49
CA LEU A 139 8.39 0.08 3.76
C LEU A 139 7.23 0.33 4.73
N ASN A 140 7.46 1.18 5.71
CA ASN A 140 6.42 1.64 6.63
C ASN A 140 5.48 2.70 6.04
N ARG A 141 5.72 3.13 4.80
CA ARG A 141 4.95 4.11 4.04
C ARG A 141 4.92 3.74 2.56
N ASP A 142 4.10 4.44 1.79
CA ASP A 142 4.07 4.28 0.34
C ASP A 142 5.32 4.88 -0.32
N ALA A 143 5.71 4.33 -1.47
CA ALA A 143 6.86 4.82 -2.23
C ALA A 143 6.58 6.22 -2.80
N PHE A 144 5.33 6.49 -3.18
CA PHE A 144 4.86 7.76 -3.70
C PHE A 144 3.38 7.97 -3.39
N ALA A 145 2.90 9.19 -3.61
CA ALA A 145 1.52 9.56 -3.35
C ALA A 145 0.54 8.82 -4.29
N LEU A 146 -0.49 8.20 -3.72
CA LEU A 146 -1.49 7.37 -4.43
C LEU A 146 -2.88 8.00 -4.41
N SER A 147 -3.30 8.57 -5.53
CA SER A 147 -4.67 9.09 -5.69
C SER A 147 -5.72 7.99 -5.90
N GLU A 148 -5.30 6.79 -6.32
CA GLU A 148 -6.16 5.63 -6.56
C GLU A 148 -6.66 5.01 -5.26
N LYS A 149 -5.97 5.24 -4.14
CA LYS A 149 -6.43 4.78 -2.83
C LYS A 149 -7.54 5.72 -2.35
N LEU A 150 -8.78 5.29 -2.59
CA LEU A 150 -9.97 6.09 -2.31
C LEU A 150 -10.34 6.17 -0.83
N MET A 151 -9.89 5.21 -0.02
CA MET A 151 -10.13 5.15 1.41
C MET A 151 -8.87 4.69 2.14
N THR A 152 -8.55 5.34 3.25
CA THR A 152 -7.51 4.95 4.20
C THR A 152 -8.17 4.54 5.50
N ARG A 153 -7.90 3.32 5.94
CA ARG A 153 -8.39 2.77 7.21
C ARG A 153 -7.38 3.06 8.31
N TYR A 154 -7.85 3.56 9.45
CA TYR A 154 -7.00 3.77 10.64
C TYR A 154 -7.23 2.71 11.71
N ASP A 155 -8.32 1.96 11.62
CA ASP A 155 -8.66 0.88 12.53
C ASP A 155 -8.32 -0.48 11.90
N ASP A 156 -7.86 -1.43 12.72
CA ASP A 156 -7.52 -2.78 12.27
C ASP A 156 -8.69 -3.76 12.45
N TYR A 157 -9.68 -3.66 11.56
CA TYR A 157 -10.86 -4.55 11.55
C TYR A 157 -10.85 -5.59 10.42
N LEU A 158 -9.88 -5.50 9.50
CA LEU A 158 -9.77 -6.42 8.35
C LEU A 158 -9.02 -7.70 8.69
N THR A 159 -8.05 -7.67 9.61
CA THR A 159 -7.32 -8.88 9.97
C THR A 159 -8.20 -9.83 10.74
N ALA A 160 -8.32 -11.06 10.24
CA ALA A 160 -9.15 -12.07 10.88
C ALA A 160 -8.63 -12.43 12.27
N LYS A 161 -9.54 -12.58 13.23
CA LYS A 161 -9.23 -13.26 14.50
C LYS A 161 -8.86 -14.71 14.20
N PRO A 162 -8.10 -15.40 15.09
CA PRO A 162 -7.79 -16.82 14.93
C PRO A 162 -9.03 -17.65 14.57
N VAL A 163 -8.84 -18.74 13.81
CA VAL A 163 -9.91 -19.57 13.20
C VAL A 163 -11.02 -19.98 14.18
N GLU A 164 -10.70 -20.10 15.47
CA GLU A 164 -11.64 -20.42 16.55
C GLU A 164 -12.71 -19.32 16.79
N ASP A 165 -12.42 -18.07 16.42
CA ASP A 165 -13.25 -16.87 16.62
C ASP A 165 -13.76 -16.25 15.29
N ALA A 166 -13.40 -16.83 14.14
CA ALA A 166 -13.67 -16.22 12.82
C ALA A 166 -15.17 -16.07 12.49
N GLY A 167 -16.05 -16.88 13.10
CA GLY A 167 -17.50 -16.77 12.93
C GLY A 167 -18.13 -15.52 13.55
N ASP A 168 -17.42 -14.88 14.50
CA ASP A 168 -17.89 -13.72 15.28
C ASP A 168 -17.24 -12.41 14.84
N GLN A 169 -16.44 -12.40 13.75
CA GLN A 169 -15.92 -11.14 13.23
C GLN A 169 -17.07 -10.27 12.71
N ARG A 170 -17.13 -9.06 13.25
CA ARG A 170 -18.12 -8.03 12.92
C ARG A 170 -17.41 -6.72 12.70
N MET A 171 -17.91 -5.93 11.76
CA MET A 171 -17.46 -4.57 11.62
C MET A 171 -17.79 -3.79 12.90
N PRO A 172 -16.88 -2.94 13.39
CA PRO A 172 -17.19 -2.03 14.48
C PRO A 172 -18.33 -1.08 14.12
N GLY A 173 -19.21 -0.78 15.06
CA GLY A 173 -20.31 0.19 14.84
C GLY A 173 -19.84 1.62 14.56
N VAL A 174 -18.57 1.93 14.85
CA VAL A 174 -17.89 3.19 14.50
C VAL A 174 -16.49 2.85 14.02
N VAL A 175 -16.09 3.42 12.88
CA VAL A 175 -14.76 3.24 12.27
C VAL A 175 -14.16 4.59 11.87
N HIS A 176 -12.83 4.69 11.93
CA HIS A 176 -12.05 5.84 11.51
C HIS A 176 -11.45 5.57 10.13
N VAL A 177 -11.97 6.28 9.13
CA VAL A 177 -11.47 6.25 7.76
C VAL A 177 -11.37 7.67 7.20
N ALA A 178 -10.52 7.84 6.19
CA ALA A 178 -10.44 9.09 5.44
C ALA A 178 -10.23 8.81 3.96
N SER A 179 -10.77 9.68 3.10
CA SER A 179 -10.41 9.72 1.69
C SER A 179 -9.43 10.86 1.45
N HIS A 180 -8.24 10.54 0.94
CA HIS A 180 -7.19 11.50 0.61
C HIS A 180 -7.07 11.72 -0.90
N SER A 181 -8.09 11.35 -1.69
CA SER A 181 -7.95 11.31 -3.15
C SER A 181 -7.71 12.68 -3.81
N LEU A 182 -8.19 13.77 -3.19
CA LEU A 182 -7.93 15.14 -3.66
C LEU A 182 -6.58 15.70 -3.17
N ALA A 183 -6.07 15.21 -2.05
CA ALA A 183 -4.79 15.59 -1.47
C ALA A 183 -4.06 14.34 -0.95
N PRO A 184 -3.50 13.49 -1.85
CA PRO A 184 -2.95 12.20 -1.46
C PRO A 184 -1.80 12.34 -0.46
N LEU A 185 -1.71 11.40 0.48
CA LEU A 185 -0.63 11.37 1.46
C LEU A 185 0.74 11.26 0.75
N PRO A 186 1.76 11.98 1.22
CA PRO A 186 3.08 11.90 0.62
C PRO A 186 3.69 10.51 0.83
N GLY A 187 4.43 10.06 -0.19
CA GLY A 187 5.29 8.87 -0.07
C GLY A 187 6.70 9.23 0.41
N LEU A 188 7.71 8.54 -0.12
CA LEU A 188 9.11 8.90 0.08
C LEU A 188 9.42 10.28 -0.51
N ALA A 189 10.24 11.07 0.18
CA ALA A 189 10.70 12.37 -0.30
C ALA A 189 11.39 12.25 -1.67
N ASP A 190 11.15 13.24 -2.54
CA ASP A 190 11.70 13.33 -3.89
C ASP A 190 11.35 12.19 -4.87
N VAL A 191 10.43 11.29 -4.49
CA VAL A 191 9.94 10.22 -5.36
C VAL A 191 8.67 10.66 -6.09
N LYS A 192 8.73 10.69 -7.43
CA LYS A 192 7.58 11.04 -8.27
C LYS A 192 7.08 9.83 -9.04
N PRO A 193 5.77 9.52 -8.99
CA PRO A 193 5.22 8.41 -9.74
C PRO A 193 5.23 8.67 -11.24
N PHE A 194 5.11 7.59 -12.02
CA PHE A 194 4.72 7.66 -13.42
C PHE A 194 3.22 8.04 -13.54
N PRO A 195 2.76 8.46 -14.74
CA PRO A 195 1.36 8.82 -14.95
C PRO A 195 0.39 7.72 -14.50
N LYS A 196 -0.76 8.12 -13.94
CA LYS A 196 -1.82 7.19 -13.56
C LYS A 196 -2.25 6.38 -14.77
N ASP A 197 -2.44 5.07 -14.58
CA ASP A 197 -2.97 4.19 -15.59
C ASP A 197 -4.43 4.55 -15.90
N LEU A 198 -4.72 4.78 -17.19
CA LEU A 198 -6.08 5.09 -17.61
C LEU A 198 -6.94 3.82 -17.52
N ARG A 199 -8.17 4.00 -17.03
CA ARG A 199 -9.18 2.96 -17.09
C ARG A 199 -9.74 2.88 -18.50
N ALA A 200 -10.04 1.66 -18.96
CA ALA A 200 -10.95 1.51 -20.08
C ALA A 200 -12.35 1.98 -19.62
N GLU A 201 -13.18 2.48 -20.53
CA GLU A 201 -14.50 3.08 -20.26
C GLU A 201 -15.41 2.22 -19.33
N HIS A 202 -15.20 0.89 -19.32
CA HIS A 202 -15.92 -0.06 -18.48
C HIS A 202 -15.02 -1.07 -17.75
N GLY A 203 -13.74 -0.76 -17.53
CA GLY A 203 -12.78 -1.78 -17.16
C GLY A 203 -11.84 -1.44 -16.01
N PHE A 204 -11.12 -2.47 -15.59
CA PHE A 204 -10.10 -2.41 -14.56
C PHE A 204 -8.77 -1.89 -15.12
N ASP A 205 -7.96 -1.27 -14.26
CA ASP A 205 -6.62 -0.76 -14.54
C ASP A 205 -5.55 -1.86 -14.68
N ASN A 206 -5.95 -3.13 -14.58
CA ASN A 206 -5.07 -4.30 -14.69
C ASN A 206 -5.19 -5.04 -16.03
N GLN A 207 -5.89 -4.46 -17.01
CA GLN A 207 -6.11 -5.05 -18.33
C GLN A 207 -4.83 -5.17 -19.15
N VAL A 208 -4.53 -6.40 -19.58
CA VAL A 208 -3.31 -6.74 -20.33
C VAL A 208 -3.18 -5.93 -21.63
N SER A 209 -4.27 -5.72 -22.37
CA SER A 209 -4.28 -4.98 -23.63
C SER A 209 -3.97 -3.48 -23.49
N GLN A 210 -4.14 -2.92 -22.28
CA GLN A 210 -3.90 -1.50 -21.99
C GLN A 210 -2.54 -1.28 -21.32
N LEU A 211 -2.05 -2.27 -20.57
CA LEU A 211 -0.77 -2.23 -19.86
C LEU A 211 0.43 -2.54 -20.77
N THR A 212 0.56 -1.76 -21.83
CA THR A 212 1.73 -1.79 -22.72
C THR A 212 2.92 -1.04 -22.09
N LEU A 213 4.14 -1.36 -22.54
CA LEU A 213 5.39 -0.74 -22.07
C LEU A 213 6.07 0.00 -23.22
N SER A 214 5.85 1.31 -23.31
CA SER A 214 6.55 2.17 -24.27
C SER A 214 7.98 2.50 -23.81
N PRO A 215 8.90 2.88 -24.72
CA PRO A 215 10.25 3.30 -24.34
C PRO A 215 10.26 4.47 -23.33
N LEU A 216 9.32 5.42 -23.46
CA LEU A 216 9.19 6.54 -22.52
C LEU A 216 8.79 6.07 -21.12
N LEU A 217 7.89 5.10 -21.06
CA LEU A 217 7.45 4.55 -19.77
C LEU A 217 8.54 3.69 -19.13
N LEU A 218 9.34 2.97 -19.93
CA LEU A 218 10.52 2.26 -19.43
C LEU A 218 11.55 3.23 -18.82
N ASP A 219 11.82 4.37 -19.48
CA ASP A 219 12.67 5.43 -18.90
C ASP A 219 12.08 5.98 -17.59
N ALA A 220 10.76 6.16 -17.52
CA ALA A 220 10.09 6.60 -16.31
C ALA A 220 10.24 5.58 -15.16
N PHE A 221 10.10 4.27 -15.42
CA PHE A 221 10.34 3.22 -14.43
C PHE A 221 11.80 3.19 -13.95
N LEU A 222 12.76 3.37 -14.87
CA LEU A 222 14.17 3.44 -14.52
C LEU A 222 14.43 4.60 -13.56
N ARG A 223 13.99 5.82 -13.92
CA ARG A 223 14.13 7.01 -13.07
C ARG A 223 13.42 6.84 -11.72
N LEU A 224 12.23 6.25 -11.74
CA LEU A 224 11.47 5.97 -10.52
C LEU A 224 12.24 5.05 -9.58
N SER A 225 12.79 3.94 -10.10
CA SER A 225 13.57 3.00 -9.29
C SER A 225 14.78 3.65 -8.62
N VAL A 226 15.45 4.55 -9.33
CA VAL A 226 16.60 5.30 -8.83
C VAL A 226 16.15 6.28 -7.75
N SER A 227 15.10 7.07 -8.03
CA SER A 227 14.57 8.03 -7.06
C SER A 227 14.09 7.38 -5.76
N ILE A 228 13.51 6.18 -5.82
CA ILE A 228 13.07 5.43 -4.63
C ILE A 228 14.24 5.16 -3.70
N VAL A 229 15.32 4.61 -4.25
CA VAL A 229 16.47 4.17 -3.44
C VAL A 229 17.41 5.32 -3.07
N GLU A 230 17.35 6.44 -3.80
CA GLU A 230 18.12 7.66 -3.51
C GLU A 230 17.35 8.66 -2.61
N SER A 231 16.08 8.37 -2.30
CA SER A 231 15.30 9.19 -1.38
C SER A 231 15.99 9.25 -0.01
N PRO A 232 16.05 10.43 0.65
CA PRO A 232 16.55 10.51 2.01
C PRO A 232 15.69 9.72 3.01
N ASP A 233 14.44 9.44 2.64
CA ASP A 233 13.54 8.57 3.40
C ASP A 233 13.82 7.08 3.16
N PHE A 234 14.74 6.67 2.29
CA PHE A 234 15.08 5.25 2.06
C PHE A 234 16.26 4.83 2.94
N ASN A 235 15.97 4.50 4.20
CA ASN A 235 16.98 4.29 5.24
C ASN A 235 16.53 3.22 6.25
N GLU A 236 17.36 2.94 7.26
CA GLU A 236 17.08 1.90 8.28
C GLU A 236 15.77 2.11 9.04
N GLN A 237 15.30 3.37 9.20
CA GLN A 237 14.08 3.68 9.94
C GLN A 237 12.81 3.37 9.14
N THR A 238 12.88 3.37 7.82
CA THR A 238 11.72 3.20 6.93
C THR A 238 11.71 1.88 6.19
N VAL A 239 12.88 1.29 5.95
CA VAL A 239 13.08 0.03 5.21
C VAL A 239 13.21 -1.13 6.19
N GLY A 240 12.15 -1.92 6.33
CA GLY A 240 12.13 -3.03 7.30
C GLY A 240 13.17 -4.12 7.06
N ILE A 241 13.64 -4.31 5.82
CA ILE A 241 14.69 -5.30 5.50
C ILE A 241 16.12 -4.76 5.64
N TRP A 242 16.32 -3.55 6.19
CA TRP A 242 17.62 -2.87 6.14
C TRP A 242 18.77 -3.69 6.70
N ASN A 243 18.57 -4.25 7.90
CA ASN A 243 19.59 -5.03 8.59
C ASN A 243 19.87 -6.39 7.92
N ASP A 244 18.87 -6.96 7.26
CA ASP A 244 19.00 -8.25 6.58
C ASP A 244 19.61 -8.12 5.18
N PHE A 245 19.42 -6.98 4.52
CA PHE A 245 19.75 -6.79 3.10
C PHE A 245 20.85 -5.75 2.85
N PHE A 246 20.77 -4.57 3.47
CA PHE A 246 21.67 -3.44 3.18
C PHE A 246 22.85 -3.31 4.16
N ALA A 247 22.71 -3.73 5.41
CA ALA A 247 23.75 -3.55 6.43
C ALA A 247 25.07 -4.25 6.06
N SER A 248 26.21 -3.60 6.30
CA SER A 248 27.53 -4.17 6.02
C SER A 248 27.74 -5.52 6.73
N PRO A 249 28.32 -6.54 6.07
CA PRO A 249 28.69 -7.81 6.71
C PRO A 249 29.73 -7.59 7.82
N ALA A 250 29.80 -8.54 8.77
CA ALA A 250 30.71 -8.45 9.90
C ALA A 250 32.19 -8.58 9.52
N SER A 251 32.49 -9.31 8.45
CA SER A 251 33.84 -9.52 7.92
C SER A 251 33.90 -9.26 6.41
N ALA A 252 35.02 -8.70 5.95
CA ALA A 252 35.28 -8.48 4.53
C ALA A 252 35.35 -9.80 3.73
N ASP A 253 35.81 -10.89 4.35
CA ASP A 253 35.93 -12.20 3.70
C ASP A 253 34.56 -12.85 3.41
N GLU A 254 33.51 -12.41 4.11
CA GLU A 254 32.14 -12.92 3.95
C GLU A 254 31.36 -12.19 2.84
N VAL A 255 31.86 -11.05 2.36
CA VAL A 255 31.14 -10.17 1.44
C VAL A 255 30.60 -10.90 0.20
N PRO A 256 31.38 -11.70 -0.56
CA PRO A 256 30.85 -12.36 -1.75
C PRO A 256 29.75 -13.38 -1.44
N THR A 257 29.92 -14.14 -0.37
CA THR A 257 28.94 -15.14 0.10
C THR A 257 27.65 -14.46 0.54
N GLU A 258 27.78 -13.35 1.27
CA GLU A 258 26.65 -12.60 1.80
C GLU A 258 25.87 -11.86 0.73
N VAL A 259 26.56 -11.26 -0.26
CA VAL A 259 25.93 -10.70 -1.47
C VAL A 259 25.09 -11.76 -2.16
N ARG A 260 25.64 -12.94 -2.44
CA ARG A 260 24.90 -14.01 -3.13
C ARG A 260 23.68 -14.45 -2.31
N ARG A 261 23.86 -14.67 -1.00
CA ARG A 261 22.77 -15.12 -0.10
C ARG A 261 21.62 -14.11 -0.05
N ARG A 262 21.94 -12.82 0.13
CA ARG A 262 20.94 -11.74 0.23
C ARG A 262 20.22 -11.50 -1.09
N LEU A 263 20.96 -11.47 -2.20
CA LEU A 263 20.38 -11.32 -3.53
C LEU A 263 19.51 -12.50 -3.92
N ALA A 264 19.89 -13.73 -3.57
CA ALA A 264 19.07 -14.91 -3.86
C ALA A 264 17.66 -14.78 -3.24
N ARG A 265 17.57 -14.39 -1.97
CA ARG A 265 16.28 -14.19 -1.28
C ARG A 265 15.50 -13.02 -1.87
N PHE A 266 16.15 -11.87 -2.06
CA PHE A 266 15.50 -10.66 -2.56
C PHE A 266 14.99 -10.82 -4.00
N LEU A 267 15.81 -11.35 -4.90
CA LEU A 267 15.45 -11.53 -6.30
C LEU A 267 14.42 -12.65 -6.50
N ARG A 268 14.42 -13.68 -5.63
CA ARG A 268 13.37 -14.71 -5.62
C ARG A 268 11.99 -14.06 -5.41
N LEU A 269 11.86 -13.13 -4.47
CA LEU A 269 10.61 -12.39 -4.23
C LEU A 269 10.33 -11.39 -5.37
N ALA A 270 11.31 -10.57 -5.73
CA ALA A 270 11.15 -9.53 -6.76
C ALA A 270 10.74 -10.10 -8.13
N PHE A 271 11.31 -11.24 -8.51
CA PHE A 271 11.06 -11.93 -9.78
C PHE A 271 10.09 -13.11 -9.63
N ARG A 272 9.39 -13.21 -8.48
CA ARG A 272 8.26 -14.12 -8.28
C ARG A 272 8.62 -15.60 -8.53
N GLY A 273 9.80 -16.01 -8.05
CA GLY A 273 10.37 -17.35 -8.22
C GLY A 273 11.11 -17.58 -9.53
N GLN A 274 11.06 -16.67 -10.51
CA GLN A 274 11.77 -16.80 -11.80
C GLN A 274 13.23 -16.35 -11.68
N LEU A 275 14.02 -17.11 -10.92
CA LEU A 275 15.44 -16.82 -10.70
C LEU A 275 16.28 -18.05 -11.02
N ASP A 276 16.96 -18.02 -12.17
CA ASP A 276 18.02 -18.97 -12.48
C ASP A 276 19.39 -18.51 -11.95
N ASP A 277 20.32 -19.46 -11.86
CA ASP A 277 21.68 -19.20 -11.35
C ASP A 277 22.45 -18.19 -12.20
N GLU A 278 22.21 -18.12 -13.51
CA GLU A 278 22.88 -17.17 -14.41
C GLU A 278 22.44 -15.73 -14.11
N THR A 279 21.14 -15.52 -13.94
CA THR A 279 20.53 -14.25 -13.59
C THR A 279 21.00 -13.81 -12.22
N LEU A 280 20.98 -14.70 -11.22
CA LEU A 280 21.52 -14.39 -9.89
C LEU A 280 23.00 -13.99 -9.98
N GLN A 281 23.81 -14.73 -10.72
CA GLN A 281 25.23 -14.43 -10.90
C GLN A 281 25.44 -13.07 -11.55
N ARG A 282 24.60 -12.65 -12.49
CA ARG A 282 24.67 -11.32 -13.13
C ARG A 282 24.52 -10.19 -12.12
N TYR A 283 23.55 -10.26 -11.21
CA TYR A 283 23.37 -9.26 -10.15
C TYR A 283 24.49 -9.32 -9.10
N CYS A 284 24.99 -10.51 -8.76
CA CYS A 284 26.13 -10.67 -7.87
C CYS A 284 27.38 -10.00 -8.46
N SER A 285 27.71 -10.31 -9.73
CA SER A 285 28.86 -9.72 -10.43
C SER A 285 28.74 -8.20 -10.57
N TYR A 286 27.54 -7.68 -10.85
CA TYR A 286 27.29 -6.23 -10.88
C TYR A 286 27.61 -5.57 -9.53
N THR A 287 27.09 -6.15 -8.44
CA THR A 287 27.32 -5.67 -7.06
C THR A 287 28.81 -5.71 -6.72
N GLN A 288 29.47 -6.84 -7.00
CA GLN A 288 30.91 -6.98 -6.74
C GLN A 288 31.73 -5.93 -7.48
N SER A 289 31.40 -5.65 -8.75
CA SER A 289 32.12 -4.61 -9.51
C SER A 289 32.01 -3.22 -8.89
N ARG A 290 30.91 -2.91 -8.19
CA ARG A 290 30.72 -1.63 -7.48
C ARG A 290 31.56 -1.58 -6.21
N LEU A 291 31.62 -2.68 -5.48
CA LEU A 291 32.47 -2.82 -4.30
C LEU A 291 33.95 -2.68 -4.69
N ASP A 292 34.37 -3.31 -5.79
CA ASP A 292 35.74 -3.23 -6.31
C ASP A 292 36.11 -1.80 -6.76
N GLN A 293 35.12 -0.96 -7.09
CA GLN A 293 35.28 0.47 -7.39
C GLN A 293 35.35 1.34 -6.12
N GLY A 294 35.35 0.74 -4.93
CA GLY A 294 35.42 1.46 -3.65
C GLY A 294 34.08 1.96 -3.13
N MET A 295 32.96 1.50 -3.69
CA MET A 295 31.62 1.82 -3.17
C MET A 295 31.39 1.13 -1.83
N ALA A 296 30.77 1.83 -0.87
CA ALA A 296 30.38 1.22 0.39
C ALA A 296 29.35 0.11 0.15
N PHE A 297 29.35 -0.91 1.03
CA PHE A 297 28.46 -2.06 0.87
C PHE A 297 26.96 -1.70 0.80
N PRO A 298 26.42 -0.85 1.69
CA PRO A 298 25.01 -0.45 1.61
C PRO A 298 24.68 0.24 0.28
N ASP A 299 25.55 1.11 -0.21
CA ASP A 299 25.36 1.84 -1.48
C ASP A 299 25.37 0.89 -2.68
N ALA A 300 26.28 -0.10 -2.68
CA ALA A 300 26.35 -1.11 -3.74
C ALA A 300 25.07 -1.96 -3.78
N MET A 301 24.59 -2.42 -2.62
CA MET A 301 23.33 -3.17 -2.50
C MET A 301 22.12 -2.32 -2.91
N THR A 302 22.10 -1.03 -2.55
CA THR A 302 21.08 -0.04 -2.92
C THR A 302 21.01 0.14 -4.45
N LYS A 303 22.16 0.29 -5.11
CA LYS A 303 22.22 0.36 -6.58
C LYS A 303 21.78 -0.94 -7.25
N THR A 304 22.12 -2.09 -6.67
CA THR A 304 21.67 -3.39 -7.19
C THR A 304 20.16 -3.57 -7.02
N ALA A 305 19.58 -3.11 -5.90
CA ALA A 305 18.14 -3.12 -5.69
C ALA A 305 17.39 -2.26 -6.73
N SER A 306 17.88 -1.05 -7.02
CA SER A 306 17.32 -0.20 -8.08
C SER A 306 17.41 -0.87 -9.47
N ALA A 307 18.52 -1.55 -9.77
CA ALA A 307 18.65 -2.32 -11.01
C ALA A 307 17.60 -3.45 -11.10
N ALA A 308 17.30 -4.12 -9.99
CA ALA A 308 16.26 -5.15 -9.94
C ALA A 308 14.86 -4.56 -10.15
N LEU A 309 14.53 -3.43 -9.52
CA LEU A 309 13.25 -2.73 -9.70
C LEU A 309 13.04 -2.20 -11.14
N SER A 310 14.12 -1.95 -11.87
CA SER A 310 14.08 -1.56 -13.29
C SER A 310 14.02 -2.74 -14.26
N SER A 311 14.18 -3.96 -13.77
CA SER A 311 14.26 -5.14 -14.61
C SER A 311 12.90 -5.47 -15.26
N PRO A 312 12.87 -5.91 -16.52
CA PRO A 312 11.66 -6.51 -17.10
C PRO A 312 11.11 -7.67 -16.26
N LEU A 313 11.99 -8.43 -15.57
CA LEU A 313 11.59 -9.52 -14.67
C LEU A 313 10.83 -9.01 -13.43
N PHE A 314 11.00 -7.75 -13.03
CA PHE A 314 10.20 -7.11 -11.98
C PHE A 314 8.97 -6.43 -12.56
N LEU A 315 9.14 -5.66 -13.64
CA LEU A 315 8.08 -4.85 -14.25
C LEU A 315 6.98 -5.66 -14.93
N LEU A 316 7.31 -6.80 -15.54
CA LEU A 316 6.39 -7.60 -16.33
C LEU A 316 5.92 -8.85 -15.56
N ARG A 317 4.60 -9.04 -15.52
CA ARG A 317 3.98 -10.29 -15.07
C ARG A 317 4.00 -11.25 -16.26
N ALA A 318 4.96 -12.16 -16.24
CA ALA A 318 5.16 -13.14 -17.31
C ALA A 318 4.10 -14.25 -17.28
N VAL A 319 3.79 -14.76 -18.48
CA VAL A 319 3.18 -16.08 -18.71
C VAL A 319 4.32 -16.99 -19.15
N PRO A 320 4.76 -17.92 -18.29
CA PRO A 320 5.90 -18.74 -18.61
C PRO A 320 5.55 -19.90 -19.56
N GLU A 321 6.53 -20.30 -20.36
CA GLU A 321 6.36 -21.19 -21.53
C GLU A 321 6.38 -22.70 -21.19
N SER A 322 6.53 -23.11 -19.92
CA SER A 322 6.78 -24.51 -19.55
C SER A 322 5.85 -25.07 -18.46
N SER A 323 5.66 -26.39 -18.39
CA SER A 323 4.72 -27.04 -17.47
C SER A 323 5.08 -26.94 -15.98
N GLY A 324 6.36 -26.80 -15.62
CA GLY A 324 6.79 -26.53 -14.22
C GLY A 324 6.52 -25.08 -13.76
N SER A 325 6.20 -24.20 -14.70
CA SER A 325 6.01 -22.77 -14.47
C SER A 325 4.54 -22.39 -14.19
N ASP A 326 3.63 -23.34 -14.27
CA ASP A 326 2.20 -23.12 -14.01
C ASP A 326 1.92 -22.80 -12.53
N GLN A 327 2.64 -23.45 -11.61
CA GLN A 327 2.50 -23.24 -10.16
C GLN A 327 2.99 -21.85 -9.72
N LEU A 328 4.15 -21.42 -10.21
CA LEU A 328 4.68 -20.07 -9.95
C LEU A 328 3.79 -19.00 -10.59
N THR A 329 3.19 -19.31 -11.74
CA THR A 329 2.19 -18.44 -12.38
C THR A 329 0.94 -18.33 -11.55
N LEU A 330 0.45 -19.44 -11.01
CA LEU A 330 -0.71 -19.48 -10.12
C LEU A 330 -0.45 -18.66 -8.85
N ALA A 331 0.69 -18.86 -8.18
CA ALA A 331 1.13 -18.06 -7.04
C ALA A 331 1.17 -16.56 -7.37
N SER A 332 1.80 -16.21 -8.50
CA SER A 332 1.84 -14.83 -8.98
C SER A 332 0.42 -14.29 -9.18
N ARG A 333 -0.44 -14.98 -9.92
CA ARG A 333 -1.83 -14.55 -10.18
C ARG A 333 -2.63 -14.35 -8.89
N LEU A 334 -2.53 -15.28 -7.94
CA LEU A 334 -3.17 -15.17 -6.63
C LEU A 334 -2.69 -13.94 -5.86
N SER A 335 -1.37 -13.74 -5.76
CA SER A 335 -0.79 -12.60 -5.03
C SER A 335 -1.18 -11.26 -5.64
N TRP A 336 -1.19 -11.12 -6.96
CA TRP A 336 -1.61 -9.88 -7.62
C TRP A 336 -3.11 -9.64 -7.52
N PHE A 337 -3.91 -10.71 -7.49
CA PHE A 337 -5.36 -10.61 -7.34
C PHE A 337 -5.77 -10.19 -5.93
N LEU A 338 -5.26 -10.87 -4.90
CA LEU A 338 -5.65 -10.64 -3.50
C LEU A 338 -4.86 -9.52 -2.83
N TRP A 339 -3.57 -9.39 -3.11
CA TRP A 339 -2.66 -8.47 -2.42
C TRP A 339 -2.11 -7.36 -3.31
N GLY A 340 -2.43 -7.34 -4.61
CA GLY A 340 -1.93 -6.33 -5.54
C GLY A 340 -0.39 -6.16 -5.49
N SER A 341 0.34 -7.23 -5.18
CA SER A 341 1.79 -7.22 -4.89
C SER A 341 2.43 -8.58 -5.19
N CYS A 342 3.73 -8.69 -4.98
CA CYS A 342 4.49 -9.93 -5.14
C CYS A 342 4.02 -11.03 -4.15
N PRO A 343 4.16 -12.33 -4.52
CA PRO A 343 4.01 -13.45 -3.61
C PRO A 343 4.95 -13.33 -2.39
N ASP A 344 4.52 -13.87 -1.25
CA ASP A 344 5.41 -14.07 -0.11
C ASP A 344 6.20 -15.37 -0.22
N ASP A 345 7.16 -15.55 0.69
CA ASP A 345 8.06 -16.70 0.70
C ASP A 345 7.30 -18.03 0.80
N GLU A 346 6.24 -18.10 1.62
CA GLU A 346 5.41 -19.29 1.80
C GLU A 346 4.69 -19.68 0.51
N LEU A 347 4.03 -18.71 -0.15
CA LEU A 347 3.32 -18.95 -1.41
C LEU A 347 4.28 -19.41 -2.52
N LEU A 348 5.47 -18.81 -2.62
CA LEU A 348 6.50 -19.25 -3.58
C LEU A 348 7.01 -20.66 -3.24
N SER A 349 7.25 -20.96 -1.97
CA SER A 349 7.73 -22.29 -1.58
C SER A 349 6.72 -23.39 -1.88
N LEU A 350 5.43 -23.15 -1.65
CA LEU A 350 4.37 -24.09 -2.02
C LEU A 350 4.29 -24.29 -3.54
N ALA A 351 4.44 -23.20 -4.32
CA ALA A 351 4.46 -23.25 -5.76
C ALA A 351 5.67 -24.03 -6.32
N GLU A 352 6.87 -23.77 -5.80
CA GLU A 352 8.11 -24.48 -6.18
C GLU A 352 8.05 -25.97 -5.85
N GLN A 353 7.34 -26.34 -4.79
CA GLN A 353 7.10 -27.74 -4.41
C GLN A 353 5.97 -28.40 -5.22
N GLY A 354 5.26 -27.65 -6.08
CA GLY A 354 4.12 -28.15 -6.85
C GLY A 354 2.85 -28.41 -6.04
N ARG A 355 2.78 -27.90 -4.80
CA ARG A 355 1.72 -28.23 -3.85
C ARG A 355 0.48 -27.34 -3.97
N LEU A 356 0.53 -26.23 -4.71
CA LEU A 356 -0.67 -25.40 -4.92
C LEU A 356 -1.73 -26.09 -5.79
N SER A 357 -1.40 -27.20 -6.46
CA SER A 357 -2.42 -28.06 -7.10
C SER A 357 -3.17 -28.97 -6.14
N GLU A 358 -2.69 -29.15 -4.90
CA GLU A 358 -3.41 -29.93 -3.89
C GLU A 358 -4.60 -29.10 -3.36
N PRO A 359 -5.87 -29.56 -3.50
CA PRO A 359 -7.03 -28.75 -3.15
C PRO A 359 -7.05 -28.25 -1.69
N GLU A 360 -6.62 -29.09 -0.75
CA GLU A 360 -6.56 -28.72 0.68
C GLU A 360 -5.49 -27.65 0.95
N VAL A 361 -4.32 -27.76 0.31
CA VAL A 361 -3.25 -26.76 0.42
C VAL A 361 -3.68 -25.45 -0.23
N PHE A 362 -4.34 -25.51 -1.38
CA PHE A 362 -4.86 -24.34 -2.08
C PHE A 362 -5.88 -23.59 -1.22
N ASP A 363 -6.88 -24.28 -0.66
CA ASP A 363 -7.91 -23.68 0.19
C ASP A 363 -7.29 -23.04 1.45
N ALA A 364 -6.39 -23.75 2.13
CA ALA A 364 -5.68 -23.21 3.28
C ALA A 364 -4.84 -21.97 2.93
N THR A 365 -4.18 -21.99 1.77
CA THR A 365 -3.37 -20.86 1.27
C THR A 365 -4.25 -19.64 0.98
N VAL A 366 -5.37 -19.82 0.29
CA VAL A 366 -6.30 -18.73 -0.02
C VAL A 366 -6.88 -18.13 1.27
N ARG A 367 -7.32 -18.96 2.23
CA ARG A 367 -7.82 -18.48 3.53
C ARG A 367 -6.77 -17.67 4.28
N ARG A 368 -5.51 -18.15 4.33
CA ARG A 368 -4.39 -17.40 4.92
C ARG A 368 -4.20 -16.06 4.23
N MET A 369 -4.25 -16.03 2.91
CA MET A 369 -4.08 -14.79 2.14
C MET A 369 -5.22 -13.80 2.35
N MET A 370 -6.46 -14.28 2.48
CA MET A 370 -7.63 -13.45 2.79
C MET A 370 -7.61 -12.90 4.22
N ALA A 371 -6.97 -13.60 5.16
CA ALA A 371 -6.81 -13.15 6.54
C ALA A 371 -5.63 -12.17 6.74
N ASP A 372 -4.71 -12.08 5.78
CA ASP A 372 -3.55 -11.19 5.82
C ASP A 372 -3.95 -9.74 5.58
N ARG A 373 -3.35 -8.80 6.33
CA ARG A 373 -3.59 -7.34 6.20
C ARG A 373 -3.51 -6.81 4.77
N ARG A 374 -2.71 -7.45 3.89
CA ARG A 374 -2.55 -7.05 2.49
C ARG A 374 -3.84 -7.19 1.68
N ILE A 375 -4.85 -7.92 2.19
CA ILE A 375 -6.18 -8.02 1.57
C ILE A 375 -6.87 -6.66 1.44
N GLU A 376 -6.50 -5.68 2.26
CA GLU A 376 -6.94 -4.29 2.15
C GLU A 376 -6.81 -3.76 0.72
N ARG A 377 -5.76 -4.17 -0.01
CA ARG A 377 -5.49 -3.70 -1.37
C ARG A 377 -6.51 -4.20 -2.40
N PHE A 378 -7.04 -5.41 -2.21
CA PHE A 378 -8.16 -5.90 -3.00
C PHE A 378 -9.41 -5.05 -2.71
N LEU A 379 -9.68 -4.76 -1.43
CA LEU A 379 -10.80 -3.94 -0.98
C LEU A 379 -10.65 -2.45 -1.35
N ASP A 380 -9.43 -1.97 -1.62
CA ASP A 380 -9.17 -0.62 -2.12
C ASP A 380 -9.34 -0.53 -3.64
N ALA A 381 -8.88 -1.54 -4.38
CA ALA A 381 -8.82 -1.48 -5.84
C ALA A 381 -10.11 -1.97 -6.49
N PHE A 382 -10.60 -3.16 -6.11
CA PHE A 382 -11.71 -3.80 -6.81
C PHE A 382 -13.02 -3.02 -6.71
N PRO A 383 -13.56 -2.70 -5.51
CA PRO A 383 -14.85 -2.02 -5.41
C PRO A 383 -14.81 -0.58 -5.94
N ALA A 384 -13.71 0.13 -5.71
CA ALA A 384 -13.51 1.48 -6.25
C ALA A 384 -13.61 1.52 -7.77
N GLN A 385 -12.98 0.55 -8.45
CA GLN A 385 -13.00 0.44 -9.90
C GLN A 385 -14.34 -0.09 -10.43
N TRP A 386 -14.88 -1.12 -9.79
CA TRP A 386 -16.15 -1.74 -10.16
C TRP A 386 -17.30 -0.74 -10.15
N MET A 387 -17.41 0.06 -9.08
CA MET A 387 -18.45 1.09 -8.93
C MET A 387 -18.05 2.45 -9.55
N GLN A 388 -16.85 2.54 -10.14
CA GLN A 388 -16.29 3.76 -10.71
C GLN A 388 -16.31 4.99 -9.77
N LEU A 389 -16.01 4.76 -8.48
CA LEU A 389 -16.17 5.78 -7.43
C LEU A 389 -15.31 7.03 -7.64
N GLU A 390 -14.22 6.94 -8.41
CA GLU A 390 -13.43 8.13 -8.75
C GLU A 390 -14.21 9.17 -9.56
N ASN A 391 -15.28 8.78 -10.27
CA ASN A 391 -16.13 9.72 -10.98
C ASN A 391 -16.81 10.68 -9.99
N ALA A 392 -17.11 10.24 -8.76
CA ALA A 392 -17.71 11.07 -7.73
C ALA A 392 -16.80 12.25 -7.34
N LEU A 393 -15.48 12.12 -7.46
CA LEU A 393 -14.52 13.19 -7.19
C LEU A 393 -14.60 14.33 -8.22
N ALA A 394 -15.03 14.02 -9.45
CA ALA A 394 -15.13 15.00 -10.53
C ALA A 394 -16.51 15.68 -10.63
N VAL A 395 -17.49 15.22 -9.84
CA VAL A 395 -18.85 15.76 -9.87
C VAL A 395 -18.87 17.17 -9.28
N THR A 396 -19.51 18.09 -10.00
CA THR A 396 -19.73 19.49 -9.59
C THR A 396 -21.22 19.83 -9.71
N PRO A 397 -22.05 19.46 -8.72
CA PRO A 397 -23.48 19.71 -8.76
C PRO A 397 -23.79 21.21 -8.70
N ASP A 398 -24.95 21.61 -9.22
CA ASP A 398 -25.41 22.99 -9.10
C ASP A 398 -25.48 23.42 -7.61
N PRO A 399 -24.70 24.42 -7.17
CA PRO A 399 -24.70 24.89 -5.78
C PRO A 399 -26.04 25.46 -5.32
N ALA A 400 -26.91 25.89 -6.24
CA ALA A 400 -28.25 26.33 -5.91
C ALA A 400 -29.15 25.17 -5.44
N ILE A 401 -28.92 23.97 -5.96
CA ILE A 401 -29.67 22.75 -5.63
C ILE A 401 -28.97 21.99 -4.49
N ASN A 402 -27.64 21.87 -4.55
CA ASN A 402 -26.83 21.08 -3.62
C ASN A 402 -25.87 21.98 -2.82
N ARG A 403 -26.44 22.89 -2.03
CA ARG A 403 -25.68 23.93 -1.29
C ARG A 403 -24.56 23.37 -0.42
N TYR A 404 -24.73 22.17 0.14
CA TYR A 404 -23.77 21.57 1.08
C TYR A 404 -22.67 20.76 0.42
N PHE A 405 -22.80 20.42 -0.87
CA PHE A 405 -21.83 19.57 -1.57
C PHE A 405 -20.42 20.18 -1.58
N SER A 406 -20.32 21.51 -1.72
CA SER A 406 -19.05 22.24 -1.75
C SER A 406 -18.86 23.16 -0.55
N LEU A 407 -19.50 22.86 0.59
CA LEU A 407 -19.42 23.69 1.80
C LEU A 407 -17.97 23.87 2.27
N LEU A 408 -17.18 22.80 2.19
CA LEU A 408 -15.73 22.82 2.41
C LEU A 408 -15.07 22.48 1.06
N PRO A 409 -14.54 23.46 0.30
CA PRO A 409 -13.96 23.21 -1.02
C PRO A 409 -12.83 22.18 -1.02
N GLU A 410 -12.04 22.14 0.05
CA GLU A 410 -10.94 21.18 0.23
C GLU A 410 -11.42 19.75 0.56
N GLN A 411 -12.66 19.61 1.02
CA GLN A 411 -13.29 18.34 1.38
C GLN A 411 -14.76 18.36 0.96
N PRO A 412 -15.04 18.38 -0.36
CA PRO A 412 -16.41 18.35 -0.84
C PRO A 412 -17.08 17.06 -0.38
N ALA A 413 -18.39 17.08 -0.32
CA ALA A 413 -19.15 15.97 0.21
C ALA A 413 -18.91 14.64 -0.53
N SER A 414 -18.54 14.68 -1.82
CA SER A 414 -18.15 13.51 -2.59
C SER A 414 -16.99 12.73 -1.96
N VAL A 415 -16.02 13.41 -1.33
CA VAL A 415 -14.90 12.76 -0.63
C VAL A 415 -15.38 11.95 0.57
N GLN A 416 -16.47 12.37 1.22
CA GLN A 416 -17.09 11.63 2.33
C GLN A 416 -18.05 10.55 1.86
N MET A 417 -18.73 10.76 0.72
CA MET A 417 -19.62 9.77 0.11
C MET A 417 -18.87 8.52 -0.38
N ILE A 418 -17.62 8.67 -0.81
CA ILE A 418 -16.80 7.56 -1.33
C ILE A 418 -16.57 6.45 -0.31
N PRO A 419 -16.23 6.73 0.97
CA PRO A 419 -16.17 5.72 2.01
C PRO A 419 -17.46 4.91 2.24
N GLU A 420 -18.66 5.45 2.01
CA GLU A 420 -19.92 4.74 2.32
C GLU A 420 -20.04 3.37 1.60
N PRO A 421 -19.93 3.28 0.25
CA PRO A 421 -19.97 1.99 -0.44
C PRO A 421 -18.72 1.13 -0.21
N LEU A 422 -17.56 1.73 0.08
CA LEU A 422 -16.34 0.99 0.38
C LEU A 422 -16.44 0.29 1.75
N LEU A 423 -16.99 0.96 2.76
CA LEU A 423 -17.25 0.38 4.08
C LEU A 423 -18.36 -0.67 4.02
N LEU A 424 -19.36 -0.52 3.16
CA LEU A 424 -20.34 -1.58 2.91
C LEU A 424 -19.65 -2.83 2.31
N PHE A 425 -18.71 -2.63 1.38
CA PHE A 425 -17.93 -3.73 0.80
C PHE A 425 -17.04 -4.41 1.85
N ASP A 426 -16.36 -3.63 2.69
CA ASP A 426 -15.62 -4.15 3.85
C ASP A 426 -16.53 -4.98 4.75
N ALA A 427 -17.75 -4.52 5.06
CA ALA A 427 -18.67 -5.24 5.93
C ALA A 427 -19.17 -6.55 5.34
N ILE A 428 -19.50 -6.55 4.04
CA ILE A 428 -19.91 -7.78 3.35
C ILE A 428 -18.75 -8.79 3.32
N PHE A 429 -17.53 -8.31 3.12
CA PHE A 429 -16.32 -9.14 3.14
C PHE A 429 -16.03 -9.71 4.55
N VAL A 430 -15.90 -8.84 5.55
CA VAL A 430 -15.50 -9.18 6.93
C VAL A 430 -16.51 -10.10 7.60
N GLU A 431 -17.81 -9.85 7.41
CA GLU A 431 -18.87 -10.61 8.07
C GLU A 431 -19.39 -11.76 7.21
N ASN A 432 -18.79 -12.00 6.03
CA ASN A 432 -19.22 -13.01 5.06
C ASN A 432 -20.72 -12.91 4.74
N ARG A 433 -21.19 -11.69 4.44
CA ARG A 433 -22.63 -11.41 4.22
C ARG A 433 -23.04 -11.80 2.79
N PRO A 434 -24.35 -12.04 2.55
CA PRO A 434 -24.85 -12.33 1.21
C PRO A 434 -24.51 -11.24 0.19
N LEU A 435 -24.04 -11.64 -1.00
CA LEU A 435 -23.71 -10.69 -2.08
C LEU A 435 -24.91 -9.84 -2.54
N VAL A 436 -26.15 -10.29 -2.31
CA VAL A 436 -27.37 -9.51 -2.61
C VAL A 436 -27.43 -8.18 -1.84
N GLU A 437 -26.70 -8.08 -0.72
CA GLU A 437 -26.63 -6.84 0.05
C GLU A 437 -25.85 -5.73 -0.65
N PHE A 438 -25.11 -6.03 -1.71
CA PHE A 438 -24.60 -4.98 -2.61
C PHE A 438 -25.71 -4.25 -3.37
N LEU A 439 -26.86 -4.90 -3.60
CA LEU A 439 -27.99 -4.33 -4.33
C LEU A 439 -29.03 -3.70 -3.40
N SER A 440 -29.25 -4.31 -2.24
CA SER A 440 -30.25 -3.88 -1.27
C SER A 440 -29.71 -4.04 0.17
N PRO A 441 -28.78 -3.17 0.60
CA PRO A 441 -28.19 -3.25 1.93
C PRO A 441 -29.20 -2.87 3.02
N GLU A 442 -29.18 -3.59 4.14
CA GLU A 442 -30.01 -3.25 5.32
C GLU A 442 -29.42 -2.10 6.15
N PHE A 443 -28.13 -1.81 6.00
CA PHE A 443 -27.43 -0.74 6.71
C PHE A 443 -26.37 -0.06 5.83
N SER A 444 -25.81 1.06 6.31
CA SER A 444 -24.64 1.71 5.71
C SER A 444 -23.84 2.44 6.77
N TYR A 445 -22.58 2.77 6.46
CA TYR A 445 -21.73 3.63 7.27
C TYR A 445 -21.79 5.05 6.74
N ARG A 446 -21.87 6.03 7.65
CA ARG A 446 -21.97 7.46 7.31
C ARG A 446 -21.09 8.27 8.24
N SER A 447 -20.52 9.35 7.72
CA SER A 447 -19.95 10.38 8.57
C SER A 447 -21.07 11.21 9.21
N ASP A 448 -20.76 11.89 10.32
CA ASP A 448 -21.69 12.82 10.97
C ASP A 448 -22.25 13.87 9.99
N PHE A 449 -21.41 14.35 9.07
CA PHE A 449 -21.81 15.30 8.04
C PHE A 449 -22.83 14.71 7.05
N LEU A 450 -22.60 13.49 6.54
CA LEU A 450 -23.55 12.86 5.62
C LEU A 450 -24.83 12.43 6.33
N GLN A 451 -24.74 12.01 7.59
CA GLN A 451 -25.91 11.74 8.41
C GLN A 451 -26.79 12.99 8.54
N ALA A 452 -26.19 14.13 8.91
CA ALA A 452 -26.89 15.40 8.98
C ALA A 452 -27.44 15.80 7.60
N TRP A 453 -26.67 15.65 6.52
CA TRP A 453 -27.12 16.03 5.18
C TRP A 453 -28.29 15.17 4.67
N TYR A 454 -28.29 13.85 4.91
CA TYR A 454 -29.35 12.97 4.41
C TYR A 454 -30.62 12.99 5.26
N LEU A 455 -30.49 13.16 6.58
CA LEU A 455 -31.60 12.96 7.51
C LEU A 455 -32.13 14.26 8.10
N GLU A 456 -31.28 15.25 8.30
CA GLU A 456 -31.70 16.51 8.91
C GLU A 456 -32.14 17.48 7.81
N HIS A 457 -33.34 18.05 7.97
CA HIS A 457 -33.52 19.42 7.52
C HIS A 457 -32.55 20.21 8.39
N LEU A 458 -31.35 20.53 7.88
CA LEU A 458 -30.19 21.11 8.56
C LEU A 458 -30.51 22.34 9.43
N GLU A 459 -31.24 22.07 10.51
CA GLU A 459 -31.60 22.97 11.59
C GLU A 459 -30.61 22.64 12.69
N PRO A 460 -29.83 23.63 13.16
CA PRO A 460 -28.80 23.38 14.15
C PRO A 460 -29.43 22.71 15.38
N PRO A 461 -28.85 21.60 15.88
CA PRO A 461 -29.40 20.90 17.03
C PRO A 461 -29.48 21.86 18.21
N SER A 462 -30.54 21.74 19.01
CA SER A 462 -30.71 22.56 20.20
C SER A 462 -29.54 22.27 21.17
N VAL A 463 -28.65 23.24 21.32
CA VAL A 463 -27.46 23.09 22.17
C VAL A 463 -27.88 23.02 23.63
N ASN A 464 -27.66 21.87 24.28
CA ASN A 464 -27.83 21.73 25.72
C ASN A 464 -26.62 22.33 26.46
N VAL A 465 -26.65 23.65 26.63
CA VAL A 465 -25.57 24.42 27.27
C VAL A 465 -25.23 23.89 28.66
N ALA A 466 -26.21 23.38 29.41
CA ALA A 466 -26.01 22.85 30.75
C ALA A 466 -25.16 21.57 30.76
N GLU A 467 -25.40 20.66 29.82
CA GLU A 467 -24.64 19.43 29.67
C GLU A 467 -23.21 19.69 29.21
N ILE A 468 -23.03 20.63 28.27
CA ILE A 468 -21.71 21.09 27.82
C ILE A 468 -20.93 21.70 28.99
N GLN A 469 -21.58 22.52 29.81
CA GLN A 469 -20.95 23.10 31.00
C GLN A 469 -20.56 22.04 32.04
N ALA A 470 -21.40 21.03 32.26
CA ALA A 470 -21.10 19.92 33.16
C ALA A 470 -19.91 19.07 32.66
N SER A 471 -19.88 18.74 31.36
CA SER A 471 -18.77 18.03 30.72
C SER A 471 -17.47 18.84 30.81
N ASN A 472 -17.53 20.13 30.50
CA ASN A 472 -16.38 21.04 30.61
C ASN A 472 -15.88 21.16 32.05
N ALA A 473 -16.75 21.17 33.05
CA ALA A 473 -16.35 21.17 34.45
C ALA A 473 -15.61 19.88 34.83
N ARG A 474 -16.09 18.72 34.36
CA ARG A 474 -15.41 17.42 34.55
C ARG A 474 -14.03 17.38 33.90
N ILE A 475 -13.93 17.84 32.64
CA ILE A 475 -12.66 17.91 31.92
C ILE A 475 -11.68 18.87 32.62
N ARG A 476 -12.15 20.03 33.09
CA ARG A 476 -11.31 20.97 33.86
C ARG A 476 -10.79 20.32 35.14
N ALA A 477 -11.64 19.62 35.89
CA ALA A 477 -11.23 18.91 37.10
C ALA A 477 -10.17 17.84 36.80
N GLN A 478 -10.35 17.05 35.74
CA GLN A 478 -9.35 16.06 35.30
C GLN A 478 -8.03 16.72 34.88
N ARG A 479 -8.08 17.85 34.17
CA ARG A 479 -6.87 18.59 33.79
C ARG A 479 -6.12 19.12 35.02
N THR A 480 -6.84 19.61 36.03
CA THR A 480 -6.24 20.06 37.28
C THR A 480 -5.58 18.90 38.03
N ASP A 481 -6.25 17.75 38.13
CA ASP A 481 -5.69 16.54 38.74
C ASP A 481 -4.43 16.06 38.03
N LEU A 482 -4.49 15.89 36.71
CA LEU A 482 -3.34 15.46 35.91
C LEU A 482 -2.17 16.43 36.01
N SER A 483 -2.44 17.73 36.07
CA SER A 483 -1.40 18.76 36.22
C SER A 483 -0.72 18.69 37.59
N ALA A 484 -1.48 18.41 38.66
CA ALA A 484 -0.93 18.18 39.99
C ALA A 484 -0.05 16.91 40.02
N ARG A 485 -0.51 15.81 39.41
CA ARG A 485 0.24 14.55 39.30
C ARG A 485 1.52 14.70 38.49
N LEU A 486 1.47 15.50 37.42
CA LEU A 486 2.67 15.83 36.62
C LEU A 486 3.70 16.58 37.47
N ALA A 487 3.27 17.60 38.22
CA ALA A 487 4.15 18.36 39.09
C ALA A 487 4.79 17.49 40.18
N GLU A 488 4.00 16.61 40.80
CA GLU A 488 4.48 15.65 41.80
C GLU A 488 5.48 14.66 41.20
N THR A 489 5.18 14.10 40.02
CA THR A 489 6.08 13.17 39.32
C THR A 489 7.40 13.87 38.94
N GLN A 490 7.34 15.12 38.50
CA GLN A 490 8.51 15.91 38.17
C GLN A 490 9.38 16.17 39.42
N GLN A 491 8.76 16.43 40.56
CA GLN A 491 9.46 16.57 41.84
C GLN A 491 10.15 15.26 42.23
N GLN A 492 9.45 14.13 42.18
CA GLN A 492 10.02 12.81 42.48
C GLN A 492 11.20 12.49 41.55
N LEU A 493 11.07 12.79 40.25
CA LEU A 493 12.17 12.62 39.30
C LEU A 493 13.38 13.47 39.68
N ASN A 494 13.17 14.73 40.07
CA ASN A 494 14.25 15.61 40.51
C ASN A 494 14.92 15.11 41.79
N GLU A 495 14.15 14.60 42.76
CA GLU A 495 14.66 14.03 44.01
C GLU A 495 15.52 12.78 43.76
N LEU A 496 15.15 11.95 42.76
CA LEU A 496 15.94 10.80 42.35
C LEU A 496 17.22 11.18 41.59
N LEU A 497 17.15 12.20 40.73
CA LEU A 497 18.27 12.61 39.88
C LEU A 497 19.28 13.49 40.60
N ALA A 498 18.85 14.35 41.53
CA ALA A 498 19.71 15.32 42.20
C ALA A 498 20.95 14.69 42.89
N PRO A 499 20.84 13.57 43.62
CA PRO A 499 22.00 12.93 44.26
C PRO A 499 22.97 12.30 43.25
N VAL A 500 22.48 11.81 42.11
CA VAL A 500 23.31 11.27 41.04
C VAL A 500 24.06 12.41 40.36
N ARG A 501 23.35 13.49 40.03
CA ARG A 501 23.93 14.70 39.43
C ARG A 501 24.99 15.33 40.34
N GLN A 502 24.74 15.38 41.64
CA GLN A 502 25.67 15.91 42.62
C GLN A 502 26.93 15.03 42.74
N ARG A 503 26.80 13.69 42.72
CA ARG A 503 27.95 12.78 42.67
C ARG A 503 28.81 12.97 41.42
N LEU A 504 28.18 13.02 40.24
CA LEU A 504 28.90 13.24 38.98
C LEU A 504 29.62 14.60 38.96
N LEU A 505 29.01 15.65 39.51
CA LEU A 505 29.64 16.97 39.65
C LEU A 505 30.80 16.98 40.63
N GLN A 506 30.72 16.22 41.73
CA GLN A 506 31.81 16.06 42.70
C GLN A 506 32.98 15.25 42.12
N GLU A 507 32.71 14.18 41.37
CA GLU A 507 33.73 13.44 40.61
C GLU A 507 34.43 14.33 39.59
N ARG A 508 33.69 15.23 38.94
CA ARG A 508 34.24 16.26 38.04
C ARG A 508 35.05 17.34 38.74
N GLY A 509 34.82 17.56 40.04
CA GLY A 509 35.47 18.59 40.86
C GLY A 509 36.81 18.16 41.48
N SER A 510 37.22 16.90 41.34
CA SER A 510 38.56 16.45 41.74
C SER A 510 39.58 16.76 40.65
N PRO A 511 40.62 17.56 40.91
CA PRO A 511 41.55 18.01 39.87
C PRO A 511 42.39 16.84 39.36
N ILE A 512 42.18 16.44 38.10
CA ILE A 512 43.17 15.68 37.35
C ILE A 512 44.28 16.66 36.98
N GLY A 513 45.36 16.71 37.76
CA GLY A 513 46.62 17.35 37.35
C GLY A 513 46.85 18.83 37.73
N GLY A 514 46.36 19.32 38.87
CA GLY A 514 46.96 20.49 39.54
C GLY A 514 46.86 21.85 38.81
N VAL A 515 45.95 22.03 37.86
CA VAL A 515 45.69 23.34 37.24
C VAL A 515 44.56 24.04 37.99
N SER A 516 44.83 25.20 38.57
CA SER A 516 43.80 26.09 39.14
C SER A 516 42.77 26.43 38.07
N SER A 517 41.48 26.18 38.33
CA SER A 517 40.41 26.59 37.42
C SER A 517 40.49 28.10 37.18
N PRO A 518 40.45 28.56 35.92
CA PRO A 518 40.38 29.98 35.63
C PRO A 518 39.09 30.56 36.24
N ASP A 519 39.15 31.81 36.68
CA ASP A 519 37.97 32.55 37.11
C ASP A 519 37.08 32.77 35.87
N LEU A 520 35.93 32.08 35.83
CA LEU A 520 34.99 32.10 34.70
C LEU A 520 33.84 33.06 34.98
N GLN A 521 34.14 34.30 35.40
CA GLN A 521 33.11 35.35 35.40
C GLN A 521 32.68 35.65 33.95
N PRO A 522 31.37 35.64 33.65
CA PRO A 522 30.89 35.95 32.31
C PRO A 522 31.19 37.41 31.96
N VAL A 523 31.58 37.65 30.70
CA VAL A 523 31.81 39.02 30.18
C VAL A 523 30.48 39.73 29.87
N ALA A 524 29.44 38.96 29.54
CA ALA A 524 28.08 39.42 29.28
C ALA A 524 27.05 38.30 29.49
N ALA A 525 25.79 38.65 29.74
CA ALA A 525 24.67 37.71 29.78
C ALA A 525 23.33 38.37 29.43
N TRP A 526 22.48 37.69 28.67
CA TRP A 526 21.15 38.17 28.26
C TRP A 526 20.07 37.20 28.71
N ASP A 527 18.98 37.71 29.29
CA ASP A 527 17.84 36.91 29.76
C ASP A 527 16.66 36.87 28.77
N PHE A 528 16.61 37.83 27.84
CA PHE A 528 15.59 37.97 26.80
C PHE A 528 14.15 38.06 27.33
N GLU A 529 13.97 38.63 28.53
CA GLU A 529 12.67 38.91 29.14
C GLU A 529 12.08 40.24 28.64
N GLY A 530 11.96 40.37 27.32
CA GLY A 530 11.31 41.51 26.66
C GLY A 530 12.25 42.62 26.17
N ASP A 531 13.56 42.51 26.42
CA ASP A 531 14.58 43.37 25.83
C ASP A 531 15.85 42.60 25.43
N LEU A 532 16.81 43.34 24.87
CA LEU A 532 18.09 42.82 24.36
C LEU A 532 19.28 43.28 25.20
N LYS A 533 19.05 43.66 26.45
CA LYS A 533 20.08 44.26 27.30
C LYS A 533 20.95 43.22 27.96
N ASP A 534 22.22 43.55 28.08
CA ASP A 534 23.17 42.79 28.87
C ASP A 534 22.90 43.01 30.37
N SER A 535 22.87 41.93 31.13
CA SER A 535 22.62 41.91 32.58
C SER A 535 23.91 41.88 33.41
N VAL A 536 25.07 41.70 32.78
CA VAL A 536 26.37 41.57 33.43
C VAL A 536 27.34 42.67 33.02
N GLY A 537 27.43 42.97 31.72
CA GLY A 537 28.34 43.95 31.15
C GLY A 537 27.61 45.11 30.47
N ASP A 538 28.15 45.55 29.33
CA ASP A 538 27.62 46.63 28.49
C ASP A 538 27.52 46.19 27.02
N LEU A 539 27.32 44.88 26.78
CA LEU A 539 27.18 44.31 25.43
C LEU A 539 25.71 44.19 25.03
N ASP A 540 24.97 45.29 25.10
CA ASP A 540 23.58 45.33 24.59
C ASP A 540 23.53 44.88 23.12
N LEU A 541 22.52 44.07 22.78
CA LEU A 541 22.34 43.55 21.42
C LEU A 541 21.40 44.43 20.62
N GLU A 542 21.74 44.63 19.35
CA GLU A 542 20.89 45.27 18.35
C GLU A 542 20.32 44.22 17.41
N ALA A 543 18.99 44.25 17.21
CA ALA A 543 18.34 43.39 16.23
C ALA A 543 18.50 43.93 14.81
N LYS A 544 18.98 43.07 13.90
CA LYS A 544 18.99 43.33 12.45
C LYS A 544 17.93 42.46 11.79
N GLY A 545 16.72 43.02 11.69
CA GLY A 545 15.52 42.37 11.17
C GLY A 545 14.46 42.12 12.25
N ASP A 546 13.39 41.41 11.89
CA ASP A 546 12.24 41.20 12.79
C ASP A 546 12.55 40.18 13.89
N ILE A 547 12.19 40.53 15.12
CA ILE A 547 12.34 39.66 16.29
C ILE A 547 11.05 39.59 17.11
N ALA A 548 10.89 38.53 17.90
CA ALA A 548 9.82 38.42 18.89
C ALA A 548 10.33 37.77 20.17
N PHE A 549 9.88 38.25 21.33
CA PHE A 549 10.20 37.66 22.62
C PHE A 549 9.18 36.57 22.98
N LEU A 550 9.64 35.42 23.46
CA LEU A 550 8.78 34.32 23.89
C LEU A 550 9.41 33.55 25.06
N ASN A 551 8.92 33.81 26.28
CA ASN A 551 9.28 33.10 27.51
C ASN A 551 10.81 33.06 27.76
N GLY A 552 11.43 34.23 27.94
CA GLY A 552 12.88 34.36 28.19
C GLY A 552 13.77 34.00 26.99
N ARG A 553 13.30 34.27 25.76
CA ARG A 553 14.01 33.94 24.51
C ARG A 553 13.67 34.92 23.41
N VAL A 554 14.59 35.09 22.46
CA VAL A 554 14.35 35.81 21.20
C VAL A 554 14.15 34.84 20.05
N VAL A 555 13.06 35.02 19.32
CA VAL A 555 12.77 34.31 18.07
C VAL A 555 13.23 35.18 16.91
N LEU A 556 14.19 34.67 16.14
CA LEU A 556 14.76 35.34 14.97
C LEU A 556 14.07 34.84 13.69
N LYS A 557 13.53 35.75 12.87
CA LYS A 557 12.86 35.43 11.59
C LYS A 557 13.67 35.96 10.42
N LYS A 558 14.62 35.17 9.92
CA LYS A 558 15.63 35.62 8.93
C LYS A 558 16.38 36.88 9.38
N SER A 559 16.59 36.99 10.69
CA SER A 559 17.22 38.12 11.37
C SER A 559 18.37 37.63 12.25
N PHE A 560 19.20 38.55 12.74
CA PHE A 560 20.27 38.25 13.68
C PHE A 560 20.41 39.36 14.73
N LEU A 561 21.09 39.05 15.83
CA LEU A 561 21.43 39.99 16.88
C LEU A 561 22.91 40.31 16.80
N LEU A 562 23.26 41.58 17.00
CA LEU A 562 24.64 42.06 16.91
C LEU A 562 24.96 42.92 18.13
N SER A 563 26.03 42.60 18.86
CA SER A 563 26.55 43.45 19.93
C SER A 563 27.45 44.55 19.36
N HIS A 564 27.78 45.54 20.20
CA HIS A 564 28.94 46.39 19.95
C HIS A 564 30.25 45.59 20.07
N PRO A 565 31.38 46.09 19.51
CA PRO A 565 32.67 45.43 19.62
C PRO A 565 33.10 45.22 21.07
N LEU A 566 33.77 44.10 21.34
CA LEU A 566 34.37 43.83 22.65
C LEU A 566 35.40 44.90 22.99
N ALA A 567 35.43 45.33 24.25
CA ALA A 567 36.38 46.33 24.73
C ALA A 567 37.83 45.80 24.79
N GLU A 568 38.00 44.48 24.80
CA GLU A 568 39.30 43.81 24.83
C GLU A 568 39.45 42.85 23.64
N ASP A 569 40.67 42.76 23.12
CA ASP A 569 41.01 41.82 22.04
C ASP A 569 41.00 40.38 22.57
N LEU A 570 40.29 39.50 21.86
CA LEU A 570 40.30 38.06 22.17
C LEU A 570 41.62 37.44 21.70
N THR A 571 42.55 37.23 22.64
CA THR A 571 43.87 36.62 22.35
C THR A 571 43.88 35.09 22.49
N ALA A 572 42.76 34.48 22.89
CA ALA A 572 42.67 33.04 23.12
C ALA A 572 42.59 32.26 21.79
N LYS A 573 43.30 31.12 21.73
CA LYS A 573 43.32 30.24 20.54
C LYS A 573 42.13 29.28 20.44
N SER A 574 41.24 29.28 21.42
CA SER A 574 40.13 28.31 21.50
C SER A 574 38.91 28.94 22.15
N LEU A 575 37.74 28.65 21.58
CA LEU A 575 36.43 29.11 22.06
C LEU A 575 35.61 27.88 22.45
N GLU A 576 34.94 27.95 23.61
CA GLU A 576 34.03 26.90 24.09
C GLU A 576 32.64 27.51 24.30
N VAL A 577 31.60 26.84 23.77
CA VAL A 577 30.20 27.20 24.02
C VAL A 577 29.49 26.03 24.70
N ARG A 578 28.81 26.31 25.82
CA ARG A 578 27.94 25.35 26.51
C ARG A 578 26.49 25.74 26.28
N PHE A 579 25.68 24.80 25.82
CA PHE A 579 24.26 25.00 25.56
C PHE A 579 23.45 23.81 26.05
N LEU A 580 22.14 24.02 26.22
CA LEU A 580 21.19 22.96 26.56
C LEU A 580 20.16 22.85 25.44
N LEU A 581 19.99 21.64 24.89
CA LEU A 581 18.95 21.38 23.90
C LEU A 581 17.56 21.43 24.54
N ARG A 582 16.59 22.01 23.83
CA ARG A 582 15.18 22.04 24.27
C ARG A 582 14.60 20.63 24.39
N ASN A 583 14.96 19.78 23.44
CA ASN A 583 14.64 18.35 23.37
C ASN A 583 15.70 17.66 22.48
N PRO A 584 15.78 16.32 22.50
CA PRO A 584 16.74 15.58 21.67
C PRO A 584 16.57 15.82 20.16
N ASP A 585 15.39 16.27 19.74
CA ASP A 585 14.97 16.43 18.33
C ASP A 585 15.13 17.87 17.80
N GLN A 586 15.90 18.73 18.49
CA GLN A 586 16.09 20.11 18.04
C GLN A 586 17.06 20.14 16.85
N ASN A 587 16.52 20.34 15.64
CA ASN A 587 17.31 20.52 14.41
C ASN A 587 18.17 21.81 14.51
N GLY A 588 19.34 21.77 13.87
CA GLY A 588 20.47 22.69 14.10
C GLY A 588 20.20 24.21 14.19
N GLY A 589 21.18 24.96 14.68
CA GLY A 589 21.10 26.41 14.86
C GLY A 589 22.46 27.07 15.19
N GLY A 590 22.55 28.39 14.99
CA GLY A 590 23.74 29.16 15.37
C GLY A 590 23.85 29.33 16.88
N LEU A 591 25.03 29.06 17.46
CA LEU A 591 25.27 29.20 18.89
C LEU A 591 25.98 30.50 19.24
N MET A 592 27.07 30.82 18.53
CA MET A 592 27.86 32.03 18.74
C MET A 592 28.67 32.35 17.50
N GLY A 593 28.72 33.62 17.07
CA GLY A 593 29.58 34.10 16.00
C GLY A 593 30.45 35.26 16.47
N ILE A 594 31.72 35.27 16.06
CA ILE A 594 32.65 36.36 16.33
C ILE A 594 33.13 36.94 15.01
N GLN A 595 32.98 38.26 14.86
CA GLN A 595 33.47 38.98 13.68
C GLN A 595 34.90 39.49 13.94
N GLY A 596 35.86 39.02 13.14
CA GLY A 596 37.26 39.47 13.17
C GLY A 596 37.51 40.66 12.23
N ALA A 597 38.76 41.16 12.25
CA ALA A 597 39.17 42.24 11.35
C ALA A 597 39.04 41.84 9.87
N GLY A 598 38.32 42.64 9.07
CA GLY A 598 38.15 42.42 7.63
C GLY A 598 36.91 41.61 7.21
N ASP A 599 35.80 41.71 7.97
CA ASP A 599 34.51 41.05 7.69
C ASP A 599 34.52 39.51 7.70
N PHE A 600 35.50 38.90 8.37
CA PHE A 600 35.54 37.45 8.58
C PHE A 600 34.73 37.05 9.82
N PHE A 601 33.90 36.00 9.72
CA PHE A 601 33.09 35.50 10.82
C PHE A 601 33.51 34.06 11.20
N ASP A 602 33.95 33.87 12.45
CA ASP A 602 34.13 32.54 13.04
C ASP A 602 32.88 32.20 13.86
N THR A 603 32.12 31.21 13.40
CA THR A 603 30.82 30.85 14.00
C THR A 603 30.80 29.40 14.46
N ILE A 604 30.38 29.21 15.72
CA ILE A 604 30.02 27.92 16.28
C ILE A 604 28.53 27.70 16.01
N VAL A 605 28.23 26.62 15.30
CA VAL A 605 26.87 26.21 14.95
C VAL A 605 26.62 24.79 15.42
N ILE A 606 25.39 24.49 15.80
CA ILE A 606 24.86 23.13 15.85
C ILE A 606 24.38 22.83 14.45
N GLY A 607 25.08 21.95 13.74
CA GLY A 607 24.55 21.35 12.52
C GLY A 607 23.94 20.00 12.86
N GLU A 608 22.81 19.65 12.25
CA GLU A 608 22.55 18.23 12.04
C GLU A 608 23.63 17.71 11.10
N ARG A 609 24.31 16.64 11.52
CA ARG A 609 25.03 15.81 10.56
C ARG A 609 23.94 15.18 9.71
N LYS A 610 23.69 15.74 8.52
CA LYS A 610 22.88 15.08 7.49
C LYS A 610 23.53 13.72 7.26
N ASN A 611 22.95 12.69 7.88
CA ASN A 611 23.19 11.31 7.51
C ASN A 611 22.24 10.98 6.37
#